data_AF-A0A4Q5S1P2-F1
#
_entry.id   AF-A0A4Q5S1P2-F1
#
_cell.length_a   1.000
_cell.length_b   1.000
_cell.length_c   1.000
_cell.angle_alpha   90.00
_cell.angle_beta   90.00
_cell.angle_gamma   90.00
#
_symmetry.space_group_name_H-M   'P 1'
#
loop_
_entity.id
_entity.type
_entity.pdbx_description
1 polymer ?
#
loop_
_entity_poly.entity_id
_entity_poly.type
_entity_poly.pdbx_seq_one_letter_code
_entity_poly.pdbx_strand_id
1 'polypeptide(L)'
;MRFTNKNYPMKSEGFLPAERVYALDALRGIMMLLGLVIHAGLTYGQTDYQTIWPLKDPNNSMLFDLIVSYIHAFRMPVFFVVAGYFAALLFYRKGPNTMLLNRFKRILLPFLAAVLSVYPLVFMAFTFSAASFASVKNPFGEAWNILVTGKFLPFNVVHLWFLYFLAMYTVVGWLPAKIFQKSTAFTMTFKKAFTYILQNAWLRIFCMATLIFGCLSWMGTTFILTNAAWKIDPSTFVIYLVFFE
;
A
#
# COMPACT_ATOMS: atom_id res chain seq x y z
N MET A 1 34.59 -40.35 -41.15
CA MET A 1 33.25 -40.47 -40.54
C MET A 1 32.59 -39.10 -40.62
N ARG A 2 31.63 -38.91 -41.55
CA ARG A 2 30.93 -37.64 -41.80
C ARG A 2 29.88 -37.43 -40.70
N PHE A 3 29.99 -36.36 -39.92
CA PHE A 3 28.88 -35.87 -39.10
C PHE A 3 28.13 -34.81 -39.90
N THR A 4 26.93 -35.17 -40.31
CA THR A 4 26.01 -34.36 -41.10
C THR A 4 25.47 -33.20 -40.27
N ASN A 5 25.64 -31.99 -40.80
CA ASN A 5 25.04 -30.75 -40.34
C ASN A 5 23.51 -30.83 -40.54
N LYS A 6 22.74 -30.96 -39.46
CA LYS A 6 21.27 -30.86 -39.50
C LYS A 6 20.88 -29.49 -38.96
N ASN A 7 20.66 -28.55 -39.87
CA ASN A 7 20.05 -27.26 -39.59
C ASN A 7 18.62 -27.48 -39.06
N TYR A 8 18.42 -27.30 -37.76
CA TYR A 8 17.08 -27.11 -37.21
C TYR A 8 16.69 -25.63 -37.38
N PRO A 9 15.53 -25.31 -37.97
CA PRO A 9 15.05 -23.94 -37.99
C PRO A 9 14.73 -23.51 -36.56
N MET A 10 15.38 -22.43 -36.11
CA MET A 10 15.04 -21.69 -34.90
C MET A 10 13.59 -21.21 -35.01
N LYS A 11 12.65 -21.97 -34.46
CA LYS A 11 11.32 -21.44 -34.17
C LYS A 11 11.53 -20.25 -33.25
N SER A 12 10.99 -19.09 -33.61
CA SER A 12 10.88 -17.94 -32.73
C SER A 12 10.23 -18.41 -31.43
N GLU A 13 11.02 -18.58 -30.37
CA GLU A 13 10.50 -18.85 -29.04
C GLU A 13 9.69 -17.63 -28.63
N GLY A 14 8.37 -17.71 -28.88
CA GLY A 14 7.41 -16.84 -28.25
C GLY A 14 7.64 -16.94 -26.74
N PHE A 15 7.83 -15.79 -26.10
CA PHE A 15 7.98 -15.65 -24.66
C PHE A 15 7.03 -16.63 -23.96
N LEU A 16 7.57 -17.65 -23.29
CA LEU A 16 6.74 -18.57 -22.49
C LEU A 16 5.87 -17.71 -21.56
N PRO A 17 4.55 -17.90 -21.53
CA PRO A 17 3.68 -17.11 -20.69
C PRO A 17 4.19 -17.22 -19.26
N ALA A 18 4.47 -16.07 -18.65
CA ALA A 18 4.93 -16.00 -17.29
C ALA A 18 4.03 -16.84 -16.38
N GLU A 19 4.60 -17.86 -15.74
CA GLU A 19 3.85 -18.67 -14.79
C GLU A 19 3.25 -17.77 -13.71
N ARG A 20 1.93 -17.91 -13.53
CA ARG A 20 1.20 -17.12 -12.55
C ARG A 20 1.61 -17.56 -11.16
N VAL A 21 2.11 -16.64 -10.34
CA VAL A 21 2.55 -16.95 -8.97
C VAL A 21 1.32 -17.01 -8.05
N TYR A 22 0.64 -18.16 -8.02
CA TYR A 22 -0.60 -18.36 -7.26
C TYR A 22 -0.47 -18.04 -5.77
N ALA A 23 0.69 -18.34 -5.17
CA ALA A 23 0.97 -18.03 -3.78
C ALA A 23 0.89 -16.51 -3.47
N LEU A 24 1.37 -15.65 -4.39
CA LEU A 24 1.30 -14.20 -4.20
C LEU A 24 -0.12 -13.66 -4.40
N ASP A 25 -0.91 -14.29 -5.25
CA ASP A 25 -2.33 -13.95 -5.40
C ASP A 25 -3.15 -14.38 -4.17
N ALA A 26 -2.88 -15.56 -3.62
CA ALA A 26 -3.46 -16.00 -2.36
C ALA A 26 -3.07 -15.10 -1.19
N LEU A 27 -1.78 -14.74 -1.09
CA LEU A 27 -1.27 -13.81 -0.08
C LEU A 27 -2.01 -12.47 -0.13
N ARG A 28 -2.19 -11.89 -1.32
CA ARG A 28 -2.99 -10.67 -1.50
C ARG A 28 -4.43 -10.85 -1.03
N GLY A 29 -5.07 -11.95 -1.41
CA GLY A 29 -6.44 -12.26 -0.99
C GLY A 29 -6.59 -12.32 0.53
N ILE A 30 -5.68 -13.03 1.22
CA ILE A 30 -5.65 -13.12 2.68
C ILE A 30 -5.43 -11.74 3.29
N MET A 31 -4.47 -10.96 2.79
CA MET A 31 -4.21 -9.62 3.30
C MET A 31 -5.43 -8.68 3.07
N MET A 32 -6.20 -8.87 1.99
CA MET A 32 -7.44 -8.11 1.77
C MET A 32 -8.50 -8.48 2.80
N LEU A 33 -8.70 -9.77 3.08
CA LEU A 33 -9.63 -10.25 4.11
C LEU A 33 -9.26 -9.78 5.52
N LEU A 34 -7.97 -9.74 5.86
CA LEU A 34 -7.51 -9.18 7.14
C LEU A 34 -7.86 -7.69 7.30
N GLY A 35 -8.04 -6.95 6.21
CA GLY A 35 -8.55 -5.57 6.26
C GLY A 35 -9.99 -5.50 6.79
N LEU A 36 -10.83 -6.48 6.44
CA LEU A 36 -12.19 -6.59 6.98
C LEU A 36 -12.16 -6.85 8.49
N VAL A 37 -11.25 -7.71 8.96
CA VAL A 37 -11.05 -7.98 10.40
C VAL A 37 -10.65 -6.71 11.14
N ILE A 38 -9.74 -5.90 10.59
CA ILE A 38 -9.38 -4.60 11.16
C ILE A 38 -10.62 -3.71 11.26
N HIS A 39 -11.35 -3.50 10.15
CA HIS A 39 -12.51 -2.61 10.14
C HIS A 39 -13.62 -3.05 11.10
N ALA A 40 -13.83 -4.36 11.26
CA ALA A 40 -14.74 -4.87 12.27
C ALA A 40 -14.24 -4.61 13.70
N GLY A 41 -12.93 -4.79 13.95
CA GLY A 41 -12.33 -4.63 15.28
C GLY A 41 -12.21 -3.18 15.76
N LEU A 42 -12.02 -2.21 14.85
CA LEU A 42 -11.80 -0.79 15.21
C LEU A 42 -12.91 -0.20 16.09
N THR A 43 -14.17 -0.58 15.85
CA THR A 43 -15.34 -0.12 16.65
C THR A 43 -15.31 -0.65 18.08
N TYR A 44 -14.73 -1.83 18.31
CA TYR A 44 -14.67 -2.48 19.62
C TYR A 44 -13.32 -2.30 20.34
N GLY A 45 -12.37 -1.59 19.75
CA GLY A 45 -11.11 -1.19 20.41
C GLY A 45 -11.29 -0.02 21.38
N GLN A 46 -10.46 0.08 22.40
CA GLN A 46 -10.38 1.20 23.34
C GLN A 46 -9.61 2.39 22.79
N THR A 47 -8.69 2.18 21.84
CA THR A 47 -7.88 3.25 21.24
C THR A 47 -8.76 4.23 20.48
N ASP A 48 -8.59 5.53 20.71
CA ASP A 48 -9.24 6.56 19.90
C ASP A 48 -8.50 6.71 18.55
N TYR A 49 -9.17 6.29 17.47
CA TYR A 49 -8.68 6.40 16.10
C TYR A 49 -9.08 7.72 15.43
N GLN A 50 -9.61 8.68 16.21
CA GLN A 50 -9.97 10.03 15.80
C GLN A 50 -10.92 10.02 14.58
N THR A 51 -10.71 10.95 13.65
CA THR A 51 -11.53 11.13 12.46
C THR A 51 -11.44 9.97 11.45
N ILE A 52 -10.46 9.07 11.59
CA ILE A 52 -10.28 7.92 10.70
C ILE A 52 -11.36 6.86 10.97
N TRP A 53 -11.74 6.67 12.23
CA TRP A 53 -12.77 5.74 12.64
C TRP A 53 -13.58 6.28 13.82
N PRO A 54 -14.62 7.09 13.57
CA PRO A 54 -15.32 7.84 14.62
C PRO A 54 -16.35 7.00 15.42
N LEU A 55 -16.60 5.75 15.03
CA LEU A 55 -17.59 4.89 15.67
C LEU A 55 -16.95 4.03 16.76
N LYS A 56 -17.57 4.00 17.94
CA LYS A 56 -17.15 3.18 19.09
C LYS A 56 -18.34 2.53 19.79
N ASP A 57 -18.15 1.27 20.17
CA ASP A 57 -19.08 0.55 21.05
C ASP A 57 -18.73 0.83 22.52
N PRO A 58 -19.73 1.05 23.40
CA PRO A 58 -19.51 1.11 24.84
C PRO A 58 -18.87 -0.15 25.43
N ASN A 59 -19.16 -1.33 24.85
CA ASN A 59 -18.58 -2.63 25.21
C ASN A 59 -17.31 -2.88 24.39
N ASN A 60 -16.27 -2.08 24.64
CA ASN A 60 -14.97 -2.22 23.99
C ASN A 60 -13.99 -3.06 24.83
N SER A 61 -12.91 -3.52 24.19
CA SER A 61 -11.86 -4.32 24.83
C SER A 61 -10.50 -4.08 24.19
N MET A 62 -9.46 -4.01 25.02
CA MET A 62 -8.06 -3.91 24.59
C MET A 62 -7.64 -5.07 23.67
N LEU A 63 -8.33 -6.22 23.73
CA LEU A 63 -8.08 -7.34 22.82
C LEU A 63 -8.24 -6.93 21.35
N PHE A 64 -9.24 -6.10 21.03
CA PHE A 64 -9.45 -5.64 19.66
C PHE A 64 -8.36 -4.68 19.21
N ASP A 65 -7.86 -3.80 20.10
CA ASP A 65 -6.71 -2.94 19.78
C ASP A 65 -5.45 -3.75 19.47
N LEU A 66 -5.20 -4.82 20.25
CA LEU A 66 -4.08 -5.73 20.02
C LEU A 66 -4.21 -6.44 18.68
N ILE A 67 -5.39 -6.97 18.34
CA ILE A 67 -5.66 -7.62 17.06
C ILE A 67 -5.46 -6.63 15.90
N VAL A 68 -6.05 -5.45 15.98
CA VAL A 68 -5.92 -4.40 14.96
C VAL A 68 -4.46 -4.02 14.77
N SER A 69 -3.75 -3.74 15.86
CA SER A 69 -2.35 -3.32 15.82
C SER A 69 -1.45 -4.41 15.25
N TYR A 70 -1.65 -5.65 15.68
CA TYR A 70 -0.91 -6.81 15.18
C TYR A 70 -1.08 -7.00 13.68
N ILE A 71 -2.34 -7.01 13.19
CA ILE A 71 -2.62 -7.15 11.76
C ILE A 71 -2.05 -5.96 10.98
N HIS A 72 -2.25 -4.73 11.46
CA HIS A 72 -1.79 -3.53 10.78
C HIS A 72 -0.27 -3.49 10.64
N ALA A 73 0.46 -3.99 11.65
CA ALA A 73 1.92 -3.98 11.69
C ALA A 73 2.57 -4.74 10.53
N PHE A 74 2.00 -5.85 10.07
CA PHE A 74 2.59 -6.63 8.96
C PHE A 74 1.79 -6.55 7.65
N ARG A 75 0.46 -6.36 7.70
CA ARG A 75 -0.39 -6.35 6.50
C ARG A 75 0.06 -5.29 5.49
N MET A 76 0.29 -4.06 5.95
CA MET A 76 0.69 -2.96 5.07
C MET A 76 2.07 -3.18 4.47
N PRO A 77 3.13 -3.51 5.25
CA PRO A 77 4.43 -3.91 4.69
C PRO A 77 4.35 -5.03 3.65
N VAL A 78 3.58 -6.10 3.93
CA VAL A 78 3.42 -7.23 2.99
C VAL A 78 2.81 -6.76 1.67
N PHE A 79 1.80 -5.90 1.69
CA PHE A 79 1.24 -5.35 0.46
C PHE A 79 2.24 -4.53 -0.35
N PHE A 80 3.08 -3.72 0.30
CA PHE A 80 4.13 -2.95 -0.39
C PHE A 80 5.20 -3.87 -0.98
N VAL A 81 5.63 -4.91 -0.27
CA VAL A 81 6.60 -5.93 -0.79
C VAL A 81 6.04 -6.62 -2.02
N VAL A 82 4.80 -7.07 -1.96
CA VAL A 82 4.16 -7.69 -3.11
C VAL A 82 4.01 -6.67 -4.25
N ALA A 83 3.64 -5.43 -3.97
CA ALA A 83 3.51 -4.39 -5.00
C ALA A 83 4.85 -4.10 -5.70
N GLY A 84 5.95 -3.98 -4.93
CA GLY A 84 7.32 -3.77 -5.38
C GLY A 84 7.81 -4.93 -6.24
N TYR A 85 7.65 -6.18 -5.77
CA TYR A 85 8.00 -7.38 -6.53
C TYR A 85 7.38 -7.39 -7.94
N PHE A 86 6.07 -7.14 -8.05
CA PHE A 86 5.43 -7.09 -9.36
C PHE A 86 5.82 -5.85 -10.18
N ALA A 87 6.29 -4.77 -9.54
CA ALA A 87 6.74 -3.56 -10.23
C ALA A 87 8.10 -3.84 -10.87
N ALA A 88 9.04 -4.37 -10.09
CA ALA A 88 10.33 -4.86 -10.58
C ALA A 88 10.15 -5.92 -11.68
N LEU A 89 9.28 -6.91 -11.50
CA LEU A 89 9.01 -7.93 -12.51
C LEU A 89 8.53 -7.33 -13.84
N LEU A 90 7.63 -6.35 -13.78
CA LEU A 90 7.11 -5.67 -14.96
C LEU A 90 8.16 -4.75 -15.59
N PHE A 91 8.96 -4.07 -14.76
CA PHE A 91 10.08 -3.24 -15.16
C PHE A 91 11.08 -4.03 -16.01
N TYR A 92 11.57 -5.17 -15.49
CA TYR A 92 12.57 -5.98 -16.18
C TYR A 92 12.01 -6.68 -17.43
N ARG A 93 10.72 -7.03 -17.45
CA ARG A 93 10.11 -7.72 -18.59
C ARG A 93 9.65 -6.81 -19.73
N LYS A 94 9.14 -5.61 -19.41
CA LYS A 94 8.48 -4.73 -20.40
C LYS A 94 9.09 -3.33 -20.46
N GLY A 95 10.10 -3.05 -19.64
CA GLY A 95 10.78 -1.78 -19.56
C GLY A 95 10.08 -0.74 -18.67
N PRO A 96 10.81 0.34 -18.31
CA PRO A 96 10.36 1.36 -17.36
C PRO A 96 9.08 2.08 -17.78
N ASN A 97 8.98 2.49 -19.05
CA ASN A 97 7.84 3.28 -19.53
C ASN A 97 6.54 2.45 -19.56
N THR A 98 6.63 1.20 -20.00
CA THR A 98 5.47 0.28 -20.01
C THR A 98 5.02 -0.05 -18.59
N MET A 99 5.96 -0.21 -17.66
CA MET A 99 5.64 -0.37 -16.23
C MET A 99 4.86 0.83 -15.70
N LEU A 100 5.35 2.06 -15.93
CA LEU A 100 4.69 3.28 -15.45
C LEU A 100 3.27 3.41 -16.03
N LEU A 101 3.10 3.23 -17.34
CA LEU A 101 1.78 3.31 -17.98
C LEU A 101 0.81 2.24 -17.47
N ASN A 102 1.29 1.01 -17.27
CA ASN A 102 0.48 -0.07 -16.72
C ASN A 102 0.02 0.27 -15.30
N ARG A 103 0.93 0.76 -14.46
CA ARG A 103 0.67 1.15 -13.07
C ARG A 103 -0.27 2.35 -13.00
N PHE A 104 -0.11 3.35 -13.87
CA PHE A 104 -1.04 4.47 -14.00
C PHE A 104 -2.48 3.97 -14.24
N LYS A 105 -2.68 3.06 -15.21
CA LYS A 105 -4.00 2.52 -15.56
C LYS A 105 -4.61 1.63 -14.48
N ARG A 106 -3.78 0.93 -13.69
CA ARG A 106 -4.22 -0.07 -12.71
C ARG A 106 -4.23 0.41 -11.26
N ILE A 107 -3.59 1.54 -10.98
CA ILE A 107 -3.47 2.11 -9.63
C ILE A 107 -4.05 3.52 -9.60
N LEU A 108 -3.49 4.44 -10.39
CA LEU A 108 -3.86 5.85 -10.29
C LEU A 108 -5.29 6.10 -10.80
N LEU A 109 -5.70 5.52 -11.93
CA LEU A 109 -7.07 5.66 -12.41
C LEU A 109 -8.12 5.08 -11.44
N PRO A 110 -7.99 3.81 -10.97
CA PRO A 110 -8.91 3.27 -9.96
C PRO A 110 -8.88 4.05 -8.65
N PHE A 111 -7.72 4.56 -8.23
CA PHE A 111 -7.61 5.41 -7.05
C PHE A 111 -8.42 6.69 -7.18
N LEU A 112 -8.26 7.44 -8.28
CA LEU A 112 -9.02 8.67 -8.50
C LEU A 112 -10.53 8.40 -8.59
N ALA A 113 -10.92 7.33 -9.30
CA ALA A 113 -12.32 6.90 -9.36
C ALA A 113 -12.87 6.55 -7.97
N ALA A 114 -12.09 5.84 -7.14
CA ALA A 114 -12.48 5.48 -5.78
C ALA A 114 -12.53 6.69 -4.85
N VAL A 115 -11.62 7.66 -4.97
CA VAL A 115 -11.70 8.93 -4.21
C VAL A 115 -12.99 9.66 -4.56
N LEU A 116 -13.35 9.74 -5.85
CA LEU A 116 -14.56 10.46 -6.26
C LEU A 116 -15.86 9.73 -5.90
N SER A 117 -15.85 8.40 -5.85
CA SER A 117 -17.07 7.58 -5.62
C SER A 117 -17.17 7.00 -4.22
N VAL A 118 -16.14 6.31 -3.74
CA VAL A 118 -16.14 5.58 -2.46
C VAL A 118 -16.05 6.55 -1.28
N TYR A 119 -15.25 7.61 -1.37
CA TYR A 119 -15.11 8.58 -0.27
C TYR A 119 -16.45 9.20 0.19
N PRO A 120 -17.29 9.78 -0.69
CA PRO A 120 -18.57 10.35 -0.26
C PRO A 120 -19.52 9.27 0.28
N LEU A 121 -19.50 8.05 -0.27
CA LEU A 121 -20.29 6.93 0.22
C LEU A 121 -19.85 6.47 1.62
N VAL A 122 -18.55 6.47 1.90
CA VAL A 122 -18.01 6.18 3.24
C VAL A 122 -18.45 7.24 4.24
N PHE A 123 -18.41 8.52 3.86
CA PHE A 123 -18.85 9.62 4.73
C PHE A 123 -20.37 9.57 4.98
N MET A 124 -21.16 9.22 3.95
CA MET A 124 -22.58 8.91 4.09
C MET A 124 -22.81 7.75 5.05
N ALA A 125 -22.07 6.65 4.92
CA ALA A 125 -22.22 5.48 5.77
C ALA A 125 -21.88 5.78 7.24
N PHE A 126 -20.80 6.52 7.51
CA PHE A 126 -20.46 6.94 8.87
C PHE A 126 -21.51 7.87 9.46
N THR A 127 -22.03 8.82 8.67
CA THR A 127 -23.10 9.72 9.11
C THR A 127 -24.38 8.96 9.43
N PHE A 128 -24.76 8.02 8.56
CA PHE A 128 -25.92 7.16 8.77
C PHE A 128 -25.79 6.36 10.07
N SER A 129 -24.65 5.72 10.29
CA SER A 129 -24.40 4.93 11.50
C SER A 129 -24.42 5.81 12.75
N ALA A 130 -23.75 6.96 12.73
CA ALA A 130 -23.74 7.90 13.86
C ALA A 130 -25.15 8.42 14.19
N ALA A 131 -25.92 8.83 13.19
CA ALA A 131 -27.30 9.30 13.37
C ALA A 131 -28.23 8.18 13.87
N SER A 132 -28.00 6.94 13.42
CA SER A 132 -28.76 5.76 13.87
C SER A 132 -28.49 5.47 15.34
N PHE A 133 -27.23 5.50 15.76
CA PHE A 133 -26.86 5.30 17.17
C PHE A 133 -27.32 6.43 18.08
N ALA A 134 -27.38 7.66 17.56
CA ALA A 134 -27.97 8.81 18.25
C ALA A 134 -29.51 8.81 18.26
N SER A 135 -30.17 7.77 17.72
CA SER A 135 -31.64 7.66 17.64
C SER A 135 -32.32 8.85 16.95
N VAL A 136 -31.65 9.45 15.96
CA VAL A 136 -32.22 10.51 15.13
C VAL A 136 -33.44 9.95 14.38
N LYS A 137 -34.52 10.74 14.28
CA LYS A 137 -35.80 10.29 13.67
C LYS A 137 -35.65 9.81 12.21
N ASN A 138 -34.75 10.43 11.43
CA ASN A 138 -34.50 10.06 10.03
C ASN A 138 -32.99 10.02 9.72
N PRO A 139 -32.27 8.96 10.14
CA PRO A 139 -30.82 8.84 9.93
C PRO A 139 -30.42 8.79 8.46
N PHE A 140 -31.26 8.17 7.62
CA PHE A 140 -31.03 8.14 6.18
C PHE A 140 -31.12 9.53 5.56
N GLY A 141 -32.10 10.34 5.97
CA GLY A 141 -32.22 11.73 5.52
C GLY A 141 -31.00 12.58 5.89
N GLU A 142 -30.46 12.41 7.10
CA GLU A 142 -29.22 13.06 7.54
C GLU A 142 -28.04 12.68 6.63
N ALA A 143 -27.86 11.38 6.39
CA ALA A 143 -26.78 10.85 5.55
C ALA A 143 -26.92 11.27 4.08
N TRP A 144 -28.15 11.31 3.55
CA TRP A 144 -28.43 11.79 2.20
C TRP A 144 -28.12 13.29 2.07
N ASN A 145 -28.46 14.07 3.09
CA ASN A 145 -28.21 15.50 3.11
C ASN A 145 -26.71 15.82 3.00
N ILE A 146 -25.84 15.01 3.61
CA ILE A 146 -24.38 15.13 3.46
C ILE A 146 -23.94 15.04 1.99
N LEU A 147 -24.50 14.10 1.22
CA LEU A 147 -24.17 13.93 -0.20
C LEU A 147 -24.65 15.12 -1.02
N VAL A 148 -25.91 15.54 -0.83
CA VAL A 148 -26.53 16.61 -1.63
C VAL A 148 -25.88 17.97 -1.35
N THR A 149 -25.55 18.24 -0.08
CA THR A 149 -24.94 19.51 0.34
C THR A 149 -23.43 19.56 0.10
N GLY A 150 -22.79 18.43 -0.23
CA GLY A 150 -21.35 18.38 -0.40
C GLY A 150 -20.56 18.52 0.91
N LYS A 151 -21.18 18.31 2.07
CA LYS A 151 -20.52 18.41 3.39
C LYS A 151 -19.37 17.43 3.61
N PHE A 152 -19.23 16.42 2.74
CA PHE A 152 -18.07 15.53 2.71
C PHE A 152 -16.81 16.22 2.15
N LEU A 153 -16.92 17.39 1.51
CA LEU A 153 -15.78 18.11 0.97
C LEU A 153 -14.97 18.82 2.08
N PRO A 154 -13.63 18.95 1.92
CA PRO A 154 -12.84 18.51 0.78
C PRO A 154 -12.59 16.99 0.76
N PHE A 155 -12.42 16.42 -0.44
CA PHE A 155 -12.02 15.02 -0.60
C PHE A 155 -10.70 14.73 0.13
N ASN A 156 -10.60 13.55 0.73
CA ASN A 156 -9.38 13.03 1.33
C ASN A 156 -9.16 11.57 0.90
N VAL A 157 -7.98 11.04 1.21
CA VAL A 157 -7.61 9.66 0.81
C VAL A 157 -8.16 8.63 1.78
N VAL A 158 -8.15 8.90 3.09
CA VAL A 158 -8.60 8.00 4.18
C VAL A 158 -8.14 6.56 3.91
N HIS A 159 -9.04 5.62 3.62
CA HIS A 159 -8.75 4.21 3.39
C HIS A 159 -7.93 3.94 2.11
N LEU A 160 -7.88 4.90 1.18
CA LEU A 160 -7.22 4.78 -0.12
C LEU A 160 -5.75 5.22 -0.11
N TRP A 161 -5.22 5.62 1.05
CA TRP A 161 -3.85 6.10 1.23
C TRP A 161 -2.78 5.14 0.69
N PHE A 162 -3.04 3.83 0.78
CA PHE A 162 -2.15 2.81 0.24
C PHE A 162 -1.94 2.96 -1.27
N LEU A 163 -3.02 3.19 -2.03
CA LEU A 163 -2.95 3.37 -3.49
C LEU A 163 -2.25 4.68 -3.85
N TYR A 164 -2.48 5.73 -3.05
CA TYR A 164 -1.79 7.01 -3.17
C TYR A 164 -0.27 6.82 -3.05
N PHE A 165 0.18 6.08 -2.04
CA PHE A 165 1.60 5.78 -1.84
C PHE A 165 2.15 4.87 -2.95
N LEU A 166 1.41 3.86 -3.40
CA LEU A 166 1.82 3.02 -4.55
C LEU A 166 2.04 3.83 -5.82
N ALA A 167 1.18 4.81 -6.09
CA ALA A 167 1.33 5.68 -7.26
C ALA A 167 2.63 6.50 -7.16
N MET A 168 2.92 7.06 -5.99
CA MET A 168 4.16 7.78 -5.73
C MET A 168 5.39 6.90 -5.81
N TYR A 169 5.39 5.73 -5.16
CA TYR A 169 6.52 4.81 -5.17
C TYR A 169 6.80 4.27 -6.57
N THR A 170 5.79 4.12 -7.41
CA THR A 170 5.99 3.79 -8.84
C THR A 170 6.80 4.87 -9.54
N VAL A 171 6.53 6.16 -9.28
CA VAL A 171 7.29 7.28 -9.84
C VAL A 171 8.70 7.34 -9.25
N VAL A 172 8.84 7.13 -7.94
CA VAL A 172 10.14 7.07 -7.24
C VAL A 172 11.01 5.92 -7.76
N GLY A 173 10.44 4.77 -8.14
CA GLY A 173 11.20 3.70 -8.77
C GLY A 173 11.56 3.98 -10.24
N TRP A 174 10.66 4.65 -10.97
CA TRP A 174 10.86 4.97 -12.38
C TRP A 174 11.89 6.10 -12.62
N LEU A 175 11.91 7.13 -11.76
CA LEU A 175 12.78 8.31 -11.92
C LEU A 175 14.28 7.95 -11.89
N PRO A 176 14.83 7.25 -10.87
CA PRO A 176 16.23 6.84 -10.83
C PRO A 176 16.60 5.94 -12.01
N ALA A 177 15.70 5.04 -12.43
CA ALA A 177 15.94 4.19 -13.59
C ALA A 177 16.14 4.99 -14.89
N LYS A 178 15.52 6.17 -15.01
CA LYS A 178 15.71 7.09 -16.13
C LYS A 178 16.93 7.97 -15.99
N ILE A 179 17.24 8.43 -14.78
CA ILE A 179 18.35 9.34 -14.50
C ILE A 179 19.69 8.59 -14.51
N PHE A 180 19.76 7.44 -13.86
CA PHE A 180 20.96 6.61 -13.71
C PHE A 180 21.02 5.48 -14.73
N GLN A 181 20.74 5.77 -16.01
CA GLN A 181 20.87 4.78 -17.09
C GLN A 181 22.31 4.28 -17.27
N LYS A 182 23.31 5.05 -16.81
CA LYS A 182 24.73 4.67 -16.83
C LYS A 182 25.20 4.33 -15.42
N SER A 183 25.91 3.22 -15.29
CA SER A 183 26.51 2.79 -14.03
C SER A 183 27.63 3.75 -13.63
N THR A 184 27.33 4.68 -12.73
CA THR A 184 28.32 5.54 -12.07
C THR A 184 28.98 4.79 -10.90
N ALA A 185 30.16 5.25 -10.47
CA ALA A 185 30.85 4.72 -9.28
C ALA A 185 29.94 4.75 -8.04
N PHE A 186 29.14 5.82 -7.89
CA PHE A 186 28.15 5.93 -6.82
C PHE A 186 27.11 4.80 -6.86
N THR A 187 26.46 4.57 -8.01
CA THR A 187 25.47 3.49 -8.17
C THR A 187 26.05 2.10 -7.90
N MET A 188 27.31 1.85 -8.26
CA MET A 188 27.97 0.56 -8.01
C MET A 188 28.24 0.36 -6.52
N THR A 189 28.80 1.38 -5.85
CA THR A 189 29.05 1.35 -4.40
C THR A 189 27.74 1.21 -3.61
N PHE A 190 26.72 1.98 -3.97
CA PHE A 190 25.39 1.90 -3.36
C PHE A 190 24.79 0.50 -3.52
N LYS A 191 24.79 -0.04 -4.74
CA LYS A 191 24.27 -1.39 -5.01
C LYS A 191 25.01 -2.45 -4.18
N LYS A 192 26.34 -2.36 -4.09
CA LYS A 192 27.15 -3.30 -3.31
C LYS A 192 26.82 -3.23 -1.81
N ALA A 193 26.76 -2.02 -1.25
CA ALA A 193 26.39 -1.82 0.15
C ALA A 193 24.97 -2.32 0.45
N PHE A 194 24.01 -1.96 -0.40
CA PHE A 194 22.61 -2.37 -0.28
C PHE A 194 22.46 -3.90 -0.34
N THR A 195 23.06 -4.55 -1.34
CA THR A 195 23.04 -6.03 -1.44
C THR A 195 23.70 -6.69 -0.23
N TYR A 196 24.80 -6.14 0.28
CA TYR A 196 25.45 -6.66 1.50
C TYR A 196 24.54 -6.56 2.73
N ILE A 197 23.83 -5.44 2.91
CA ILE A 197 22.85 -5.29 3.99
C ILE A 197 21.72 -6.32 3.83
N LEU A 198 21.15 -6.48 2.63
CA LEU A 198 20.04 -7.40 2.40
C LEU A 198 20.38 -8.87 2.59
N GLN A 199 21.62 -9.27 2.29
CA GLN A 199 22.11 -10.65 2.44
C GLN A 199 22.39 -11.02 3.92
N ASN A 200 22.73 -10.04 4.75
CA ASN A 200 23.03 -10.27 6.17
C ASN A 200 21.77 -10.06 7.03
N ALA A 201 21.16 -11.15 7.51
CA ALA A 201 19.89 -11.09 8.24
C ALA A 201 19.94 -10.16 9.47
N TRP A 202 20.99 -10.25 10.29
CA TRP A 202 21.16 -9.40 11.48
C TRP A 202 21.36 -7.93 11.14
N LEU A 203 22.18 -7.64 10.13
CA LEU A 203 22.42 -6.27 9.68
C LEU A 203 21.15 -5.66 9.09
N ARG A 204 20.40 -6.43 8.29
CA ARG A 204 19.09 -6.01 7.77
C ARG A 204 18.12 -5.68 8.90
N ILE A 205 17.97 -6.57 9.88
CA ILE A 205 17.09 -6.33 11.05
C ILE A 205 17.54 -5.08 11.80
N PHE A 206 18.83 -4.92 12.06
CA PHE A 206 19.37 -3.75 12.75
C PHE A 206 19.11 -2.45 11.98
N CYS A 207 19.38 -2.41 10.68
CA CYS A 207 19.12 -1.24 9.84
C CYS A 207 17.62 -0.90 9.78
N MET A 208 16.75 -1.90 9.62
CA MET A 208 15.30 -1.70 9.62
C MET A 208 14.79 -1.21 10.97
N ALA A 209 15.23 -1.82 12.07
CA ALA A 209 14.84 -1.43 13.41
C ALA A 209 15.30 -0.01 13.73
N THR A 210 16.53 0.35 13.36
CA THR A 210 17.07 1.70 13.56
C THR A 210 16.28 2.73 12.76
N LEU A 211 15.95 2.43 11.49
CA LEU A 211 15.16 3.30 10.65
C LEU A 211 13.75 3.51 11.21
N ILE A 212 13.05 2.43 11.55
CA ILE A 212 11.69 2.50 12.09
C ILE A 212 11.71 3.23 13.44
N PHE A 213 12.66 2.93 14.32
CA PHE A 213 12.80 3.62 15.60
C PHE A 213 13.05 5.12 15.45
N GLY A 214 13.93 5.51 14.52
CA GLY A 214 14.18 6.92 14.21
C GLY A 214 12.95 7.63 13.66
N CYS A 215 12.20 6.96 12.76
CA CYS A 215 10.95 7.49 12.21
C CYS A 215 9.86 7.64 13.28
N LEU A 216 9.70 6.66 14.17
CA LEU A 216 8.74 6.71 15.28
C LEU A 216 9.12 7.78 16.31
N SER A 217 10.42 7.91 16.60
CA SER A 217 10.93 8.96 17.48
C SER A 217 10.69 10.35 16.90
N TRP A 218 10.84 10.52 15.58
CA TRP A 218 10.49 11.76 14.88
C TRP A 218 8.99 12.06 14.93
N MET A 219 8.15 11.03 14.82
CA MET A 219 6.68 11.17 14.89
C MET A 219 6.19 11.44 16.32
N GLY A 220 6.98 11.08 17.34
CA GLY A 220 6.55 11.12 18.73
C GLY A 220 5.48 10.09 19.07
N THR A 221 5.36 9.02 18.28
CA THR A 221 4.33 7.99 18.42
C THR A 221 4.95 6.61 18.62
N THR A 222 4.21 5.71 19.27
CA THR A 222 4.63 4.30 19.46
C THR A 222 4.21 3.39 18.30
N PHE A 223 3.45 3.93 17.34
CA PHE A 223 2.95 3.22 16.17
C PHE A 223 3.03 4.11 14.92
N ILE A 224 3.00 3.48 13.75
CA ILE A 224 3.05 4.16 12.46
C ILE A 224 1.68 4.80 12.20
N LEU A 225 1.65 6.12 12.05
CA LEU A 225 0.44 6.86 11.71
C LEU A 225 -0.06 6.47 10.32
N THR A 226 -1.38 6.42 10.17
CA THR A 226 -2.03 6.21 8.88
C THR A 226 -2.20 7.55 8.17
N ASN A 227 -1.77 7.64 6.91
CA ASN A 227 -1.88 8.88 6.16
C ASN A 227 -3.30 9.07 5.58
N ALA A 228 -4.21 9.64 6.36
CA ALA A 228 -5.59 9.84 5.93
C ALA A 228 -5.80 11.05 5.00
N ALA A 229 -4.81 11.92 4.84
CA ALA A 229 -4.90 13.18 4.09
C ALA A 229 -4.01 13.19 2.85
N TRP A 230 -4.18 14.21 2.00
CA TRP A 230 -3.29 14.42 0.84
C TRP A 230 -1.86 14.77 1.23
N LYS A 231 -1.67 15.34 2.44
CA LYS A 231 -0.36 15.68 2.96
C LYS A 231 0.44 14.40 3.20
N ILE A 232 1.69 14.38 2.75
CA ILE A 232 2.58 13.24 2.97
C ILE A 232 3.26 13.41 4.33
N ASP A 233 3.11 12.44 5.21
CA ASP A 233 3.97 12.31 6.39
C ASP A 233 5.32 11.67 5.99
N PRO A 234 6.46 12.38 6.14
CA PRO A 234 7.75 11.88 5.68
C PRO A 234 8.16 10.55 6.32
N SER A 235 7.94 10.39 7.63
CA SER A 235 8.31 9.17 8.35
C SER A 235 7.53 7.96 7.84
N THR A 236 6.21 8.10 7.74
CA THR A 236 5.31 7.06 7.19
C THR A 236 5.69 6.72 5.75
N PHE A 237 5.98 7.74 4.93
CA PHE A 237 6.39 7.54 3.55
C PHE A 237 7.72 6.79 3.43
N VAL A 238 8.71 7.12 4.25
CA VAL A 238 10.03 6.45 4.24
C VAL A 238 9.92 5.00 4.72
N ILE A 239 9.18 4.74 5.81
CA ILE A 239 9.00 3.37 6.34
C ILE A 239 8.43 2.45 5.25
N TYR A 240 7.35 2.87 4.58
CA TYR A 240 6.71 2.01 3.59
C TYR A 240 7.44 1.96 2.24
N LEU A 241 8.23 2.99 1.89
CA LEU A 241 9.07 2.96 0.69
C LEU A 241 10.09 1.83 0.75
N VAL A 242 10.64 1.56 1.94
CA VAL A 242 11.61 0.47 2.14
C VAL A 242 10.99 -0.91 1.96
N PHE A 243 9.68 -1.04 2.12
CA PHE A 243 8.99 -2.29 1.78
C PHE A 243 8.61 -2.37 0.30
N PHE A 244 8.72 -1.28 -0.47
CA PHE A 244 8.50 -1.26 -1.91
C PHE A 244 9.83 -1.45 -2.67
N GLU A 245 10.40 -2.66 -2.58
CA GLU A 245 11.62 -3.05 -3.30
C GLU A 245 11.34 -3.81 -4.61
#